data_AF-A0A5J4PHV3-F1
#
_entry.id   AF-A0A5J4PHV3-F1
#
_cell.length_a   1.000
_cell.length_b   1.000
_cell.length_c   1.000
_cell.angle_alpha   90.00
_cell.angle_beta   90.00
_cell.angle_gamma   90.00
#
_symmetry.space_group_name_H-M   'P 1'
#
loop_
_entity.id
_entity.type
_entity.pdbx_description
1 polymer ?
#
loop_
_entity_poly.entity_id
_entity_poly.type
_entity_poly.pdbx_seq_one_letter_code
_entity_poly.pdbx_strand_id
1 'polypeptide(L)'
;MKASTVFLSPFTGRVGNLSFSVVDGQQMMQTVKRQPKNPRSLKQMEQRVQLSNVLSTYHLLSSFLYEAYEAIPPKLNFYNLFVRQNLNQTKVYLTKEEAEARTCVVAPYHISEGSLPTIKMSVLGNALVSSLRVPERYQITEETSSKEVASMLLGCNSFLHP
;
A
#
# COMPACT_ATOMS: atom_id res chain seq x y z
N MET A 1 -56.63 8.06 22.93
CA MET A 1 -55.87 7.45 21.82
C MET A 1 -54.47 7.15 22.31
N LYS A 2 -54.07 5.87 22.41
CA LYS A 2 -52.74 5.48 22.90
C LYS A 2 -51.71 5.81 21.81
N ALA A 3 -50.75 6.68 22.11
CA ALA A 3 -49.58 6.86 21.26
C ALA A 3 -48.73 5.59 21.36
N SER A 4 -48.84 4.72 20.35
CA SER A 4 -47.97 3.57 20.19
C SER A 4 -46.62 4.07 19.68
N THR A 5 -45.66 4.22 20.59
CA THR A 5 -44.25 4.41 20.22
C THR A 5 -43.74 3.10 19.65
N VAL A 6 -43.77 2.98 18.32
CA VAL A 6 -43.14 1.86 17.63
C VAL A 6 -41.63 2.13 17.63
N PHE A 7 -40.87 1.31 18.36
CA PHE A 7 -39.43 1.23 18.21
C PHE A 7 -39.13 0.63 16.84
N LEU A 8 -39.03 1.49 15.81
CA LEU A 8 -38.59 1.09 14.48
C LEU A 8 -37.08 0.87 14.53
N SER A 9 -36.67 -0.37 14.32
CA SER A 9 -35.29 -0.67 13.98
C SER A 9 -34.86 0.17 12.76
N PRO A 10 -33.58 0.57 12.67
CA PRO A 10 -33.07 1.29 11.51
C PRO A 10 -33.40 0.52 10.23
N PHE A 11 -34.27 1.09 9.39
CA PHE A 11 -34.70 0.44 8.16
C PHE A 11 -34.00 1.08 6.96
N THR A 12 -33.50 0.23 6.08
CA THR A 12 -32.95 0.61 4.78
C THR A 12 -33.90 0.12 3.70
N GLY A 13 -34.15 0.93 2.69
CA GLY A 13 -35.07 0.54 1.63
C GLY A 13 -35.66 1.71 0.87
N ARG A 14 -36.61 1.42 -0.02
CA ARG A 14 -37.25 2.40 -0.88
C ARG A 14 -38.76 2.26 -0.77
N VAL A 15 -39.46 3.35 -0.47
CA VAL A 15 -40.93 3.39 -0.45
C VAL A 15 -41.37 4.52 -1.39
N GLY A 16 -41.95 4.15 -2.53
CA GLY A 16 -42.37 5.12 -3.54
C GLY A 16 -41.20 5.97 -4.07
N ASN A 17 -41.26 7.27 -3.84
CA ASN A 17 -40.21 8.23 -4.24
C ASN A 17 -39.19 8.52 -3.14
N LEU A 18 -39.25 7.84 -1.99
CA LEU A 18 -38.36 8.05 -0.87
C LEU A 18 -37.40 6.86 -0.73
N SER A 19 -36.14 7.14 -0.50
CA SER A 19 -35.10 6.19 -0.12
C SER A 19 -34.68 6.46 1.32
N PHE A 20 -34.60 5.38 2.10
CA PHE A 20 -34.21 5.38 3.49
C PHE A 20 -32.86 4.70 3.62
N SER A 21 -31.91 5.39 4.24
CA SER A 21 -30.55 4.90 4.48
C SER A 21 -30.11 5.32 5.88
N VAL A 22 -29.24 4.53 6.49
CA VAL A 22 -28.62 4.88 7.77
C VAL A 22 -27.21 5.33 7.51
N VAL A 23 -26.88 6.56 7.90
CA VAL A 23 -25.56 7.15 7.77
C VAL A 23 -25.17 7.66 9.15
N ASP A 24 -24.00 7.25 9.65
CA ASP A 24 -23.49 7.63 10.97
C ASP A 24 -24.49 7.40 12.13
N GLY A 25 -25.26 6.30 12.04
CA GLY A 25 -26.29 5.95 13.03
C GLY A 25 -27.58 6.78 12.94
N GLN A 26 -27.66 7.77 12.05
CA GLN A 26 -28.85 8.57 11.80
C GLN A 26 -29.64 8.05 10.62
N GLN A 27 -30.97 8.05 10.75
CA GLN A 27 -31.85 7.67 9.66
C GLN A 27 -32.04 8.84 8.70
N MET A 28 -31.51 8.70 7.49
CA MET A 28 -31.66 9.67 6.42
C MET A 28 -32.80 9.26 5.49
N MET A 29 -33.73 10.18 5.27
CA MET A 29 -34.75 10.07 4.24
C MET A 29 -34.40 11.02 3.09
N GLN A 30 -34.27 10.49 1.89
CA GLN A 30 -34.00 11.28 0.69
C GLN A 30 -35.02 10.96 -0.39
N THR A 31 -35.36 11.94 -1.23
CA THR A 31 -36.11 11.66 -2.45
C THR A 31 -35.21 10.95 -3.45
N VAL A 32 -35.72 9.88 -4.04
CA VAL A 32 -35.03 9.09 -5.07
C VAL A 32 -34.71 10.01 -6.25
N LYS A 33 -33.42 10.22 -6.49
CA LYS A 33 -32.95 10.99 -7.65
C LYS A 33 -33.27 10.22 -8.93
N ARG A 34 -34.38 10.57 -9.58
CA ARG A 34 -34.85 9.94 -10.83
C ARG A 34 -33.93 10.21 -12.02
N GLN A 35 -33.17 11.31 -11.97
CA GLN A 35 -32.14 11.65 -12.94
C GLN A 35 -30.82 11.87 -12.18
N PRO A 36 -30.04 10.82 -11.94
CA PRO A 36 -28.73 10.97 -11.32
C PRO A 36 -27.84 11.82 -12.25
N LYS A 37 -27.18 12.84 -11.68
CA LYS A 37 -26.20 13.65 -12.41
C LYS A 37 -25.11 12.72 -12.95
N ASN A 38 -24.81 12.81 -14.24
CA ASN A 38 -23.81 11.96 -14.90
C ASN A 38 -22.49 12.01 -14.10
N PRO A 39 -22.01 10.88 -13.54
CA PRO A 39 -20.82 10.82 -12.67
C PRO A 39 -19.51 10.88 -13.48
N ARG A 40 -19.52 11.59 -14.61
CA ARG A 40 -18.34 11.86 -15.45
C ARG A 40 -17.84 13.28 -15.18
N SER A 41 -17.60 13.59 -13.92
CA SER A 41 -16.77 14.77 -13.60
C SER A 41 -15.38 14.58 -14.21
N LEU A 42 -14.75 15.66 -14.68
CA LEU A 42 -13.37 15.63 -15.18
C LEU A 42 -12.43 14.96 -14.18
N LYS A 43 -12.54 15.32 -12.89
CA LYS A 43 -11.75 14.71 -11.80
C LYS A 43 -11.97 13.21 -11.67
N GLN A 44 -13.21 12.75 -11.83
CA GLN A 44 -13.53 11.31 -11.77
C GLN A 44 -12.97 10.56 -12.99
N MET A 45 -12.95 11.20 -14.16
CA MET A 45 -12.35 10.62 -15.36
C MET A 45 -10.82 10.58 -15.26
N GLU A 46 -10.18 11.65 -14.80
CA GLU A 46 -8.73 11.70 -14.57
C GLU A 46 -8.27 10.59 -13.63
N GLN A 47 -8.97 10.40 -12.49
CA GLN A 47 -8.65 9.31 -11.56
C GLN A 47 -8.78 7.93 -12.21
N ARG A 48 -9.80 7.71 -13.05
CA ARG A 48 -9.99 6.43 -13.77
C ARG A 48 -8.88 6.17 -14.78
N VAL A 49 -8.43 7.20 -15.50
CA VAL A 49 -7.35 7.07 -16.48
C VAL A 49 -6.01 6.80 -15.78
N GLN A 50 -5.72 7.49 -14.67
CA GLN A 50 -4.51 7.23 -13.88
C GLN A 50 -4.49 5.81 -13.31
N LEU A 51 -5.64 5.34 -12.83
CA LEU A 51 -5.76 4.01 -12.26
C LEU A 51 -5.34 2.94 -13.27
N SER A 52 -5.66 3.10 -14.56
CA SER A 52 -5.28 2.13 -15.59
C SER A 52 -3.78 1.84 -15.61
N ASN A 53 -2.93 2.87 -15.58
CA ASN A 53 -1.48 2.68 -15.63
C ASN A 53 -0.94 2.04 -14.35
N VAL A 54 -1.46 2.48 -13.19
CA VAL A 54 -1.09 1.91 -11.88
C VAL A 54 -1.44 0.43 -11.83
N LEU A 55 -2.62 0.04 -12.32
CA LEU A 55 -3.04 -1.36 -12.34
C LEU A 55 -2.19 -2.21 -13.29
N SER A 56 -1.91 -1.74 -14.51
CA SER A 56 -1.00 -2.44 -15.43
C SER A 56 0.37 -2.66 -14.79
N THR A 57 0.89 -1.64 -14.09
CA THR A 57 2.18 -1.71 -13.40
C THR A 57 2.15 -2.74 -12.26
N TYR A 58 1.10 -2.74 -11.43
CA TYR A 58 0.95 -3.74 -10.38
C TYR A 58 0.94 -5.16 -10.95
N HIS A 59 0.18 -5.40 -12.03
CA HIS A 59 0.10 -6.72 -12.63
C HIS A 59 1.43 -7.20 -13.20
N LEU A 60 2.26 -6.29 -13.71
CA LEU A 60 3.62 -6.61 -14.16
C LEU A 60 4.53 -6.97 -12.97
N LEU A 61 4.41 -6.24 -11.86
CA LEU A 61 5.30 -6.37 -10.70
C LEU A 61 4.76 -7.26 -9.58
N SER A 62 3.58 -7.87 -9.73
CA SER A 62 2.87 -8.50 -8.62
C SER A 62 3.67 -9.61 -7.92
N SER A 63 4.54 -10.31 -8.65
CA SER A 63 5.44 -11.32 -8.09
C SER A 63 6.49 -10.73 -7.16
N PHE A 64 6.97 -9.50 -7.43
CA PHE A 64 7.98 -8.82 -6.62
C PHE A 64 7.37 -8.06 -5.43
N LEU A 65 6.10 -7.67 -5.54
CA LEU A 65 5.43 -6.86 -4.53
C LEU A 65 4.98 -7.66 -3.28
N TYR A 66 5.05 -8.99 -3.31
CA TYR A 66 4.55 -9.87 -2.25
C TYR A 66 5.31 -9.74 -0.91
N GLU A 67 6.51 -9.16 -0.90
CA GLU A 67 7.29 -8.91 0.31
C GLU A 67 7.92 -7.50 0.28
N ALA A 68 7.39 -6.63 -0.57
CA ALA A 68 8.00 -5.32 -0.81
C ALA A 68 7.71 -4.31 0.30
N TYR A 69 6.79 -4.59 1.22
CA TYR A 69 6.35 -3.67 2.26
C TYR A 69 6.54 -4.29 3.64
N GLU A 70 7.30 -3.62 4.50
CA GLU A 70 7.57 -4.05 5.87
C GLU A 70 6.29 -4.12 6.73
N ALA A 71 5.41 -3.12 6.62
CA ALA A 71 4.20 -3.03 7.43
C ALA A 71 2.95 -2.84 6.57
N ILE A 72 2.03 -3.81 6.62
CA ILE A 72 0.73 -3.72 5.95
C ILE A 72 -0.32 -3.34 7.00
N PRO A 73 -1.03 -2.20 6.85
CA PRO A 73 -2.07 -1.82 7.78
C PRO A 73 -3.20 -2.87 7.82
N PRO A 74 -3.88 -3.05 8.97
CA PRO A 74 -4.97 -4.00 9.07
C PRO A 74 -6.07 -3.65 8.05
N LYS A 75 -6.56 -4.67 7.34
CA LYS A 75 -7.57 -4.60 6.26
C LYS A 75 -7.06 -4.18 4.86
N LEU A 76 -5.75 -3.96 4.67
CA LEU A 76 -5.18 -3.81 3.33
C LEU A 76 -4.45 -5.08 2.88
N ASN A 77 -4.41 -5.29 1.57
CA ASN A 77 -3.52 -6.24 0.91
C ASN A 77 -2.48 -5.46 0.08
N PHE A 78 -1.46 -6.15 -0.43
CA PHE A 78 -0.40 -5.56 -1.25
C PHE A 78 -0.94 -4.75 -2.44
N TYR A 79 -1.96 -5.27 -3.11
CA TYR A 79 -2.64 -4.58 -4.21
C TYR A 79 -3.22 -3.23 -3.78
N ASN A 80 -4.04 -3.21 -2.74
CA ASN A 80 -4.70 -2.00 -2.25
C ASN A 80 -3.67 -1.01 -1.71
N LEU A 81 -2.59 -1.49 -1.10
CA LEU A 81 -1.50 -0.66 -0.58
C LEU A 81 -0.74 0.02 -1.72
N PHE A 82 -0.31 -0.74 -2.73
CA PHE A 82 0.37 -0.23 -3.92
C PHE A 82 -0.49 0.80 -4.66
N VAL A 83 -1.77 0.49 -4.89
CA VAL A 83 -2.69 1.44 -5.54
C VAL A 83 -2.84 2.69 -4.69
N ARG A 84 -3.02 2.58 -3.37
CA ARG A 84 -3.19 3.74 -2.48
C ARG A 84 -1.97 4.66 -2.46
N GLN A 85 -0.76 4.10 -2.43
CA GLN A 85 0.47 4.88 -2.40
C GLN A 85 0.73 5.58 -3.73
N ASN A 86 0.36 4.97 -4.85
CA ASN A 86 0.71 5.49 -6.18
C ASN A 86 -0.40 6.30 -6.85
N LEU A 87 -1.68 6.06 -6.51
CA LEU A 87 -2.83 6.77 -7.06
C LEU A 87 -2.79 8.24 -6.58
N ASN A 88 -2.63 9.16 -7.53
CA ASN A 88 -2.42 10.61 -7.37
C ASN A 88 -0.99 11.09 -7.05
N GLN A 89 -0.05 10.22 -6.70
CA GLN A 89 1.36 10.62 -6.59
C GLN A 89 1.99 10.76 -7.97
N THR A 90 1.80 9.73 -8.80
CA THR A 90 2.41 9.63 -10.13
C THR A 90 1.34 9.86 -11.18
N LYS A 91 1.35 11.05 -11.79
CA LYS A 91 0.36 11.45 -12.80
C LYS A 91 0.75 10.92 -14.17
N VAL A 92 0.30 9.71 -14.48
CA VAL A 92 0.45 9.13 -15.81
C VAL A 92 -0.91 8.80 -16.37
N TYR A 93 -1.10 9.14 -17.64
CA TYR A 93 -2.35 8.96 -18.35
C TYR A 93 -2.07 8.15 -19.61
N LEU A 94 -2.87 7.10 -19.82
CA LEU A 94 -2.83 6.30 -21.02
C LEU A 94 -3.96 6.73 -21.95
N THR A 95 -3.73 6.60 -23.25
CA THR A 95 -4.80 6.61 -24.24
C THR A 95 -5.68 5.37 -24.07
N LYS A 96 -6.86 5.40 -24.68
CA LYS A 96 -7.80 4.27 -24.59
C LYS A 96 -7.20 2.98 -25.16
N GLU A 97 -6.51 3.08 -26.28
CA GLU A 97 -5.88 1.95 -26.97
C GLU A 97 -4.75 1.34 -26.12
N GLU A 98 -3.91 2.19 -25.54
CA GLU A 98 -2.84 1.80 -24.62
C GLU A 98 -3.36 1.11 -23.35
N ALA A 99 -4.47 1.60 -22.80
CA ALA A 99 -5.12 1.00 -21.63
C ALA A 99 -5.72 -0.38 -21.95
N GLU A 100 -6.39 -0.51 -23.11
CA GLU A 100 -6.95 -1.79 -23.57
C GLU A 100 -5.85 -2.83 -23.84
N ALA A 101 -4.71 -2.39 -24.39
CA ALA A 101 -3.53 -3.23 -24.59
C ALA A 101 -2.75 -3.53 -23.29
N ARG A 102 -3.22 -3.05 -22.12
CA ARG A 102 -2.55 -3.20 -20.81
C ARG A 102 -1.10 -2.73 -20.82
N THR A 103 -0.81 -1.70 -21.62
CA THR A 103 0.51 -1.07 -21.60
C THR A 103 0.75 -0.45 -20.23
N CYS A 104 2.03 -0.33 -19.88
CA CYS A 104 2.46 0.37 -18.68
C CYS A 104 3.59 1.34 -19.04
N VAL A 105 3.48 2.57 -18.57
CA VAL A 105 4.56 3.55 -18.62
C VAL A 105 5.36 3.46 -17.33
N VAL A 106 6.68 3.30 -17.48
CA VAL A 106 7.62 3.31 -16.36
C VAL A 106 7.66 4.72 -15.77
N ALA A 107 7.36 4.81 -14.48
CA ALA A 107 7.29 6.06 -13.75
C ALA A 107 7.83 5.83 -12.32
N PRO A 108 8.15 6.88 -11.56
CA PRO A 108 8.71 6.75 -10.21
C PRO A 108 7.63 6.31 -9.21
N TYR A 109 7.24 5.04 -9.30
CA TYR A 109 6.30 4.42 -8.39
C TYR A 109 6.97 4.05 -7.08
N HIS A 110 6.20 4.15 -6.01
CA HIS A 110 6.55 3.58 -4.73
C HIS A 110 6.30 2.06 -4.79
N ILE A 111 7.39 1.32 -5.01
CA ILE A 111 7.37 -0.14 -5.25
C ILE A 111 7.61 -0.90 -3.95
N SER A 112 8.50 -0.41 -3.09
CA SER A 112 8.85 -1.04 -1.82
C SER A 112 9.02 0.00 -0.70
N GLU A 113 8.75 -0.44 0.52
CA GLU A 113 8.92 0.32 1.75
C GLU A 113 9.54 -0.57 2.81
N GLY A 114 10.59 -0.07 3.45
CA GLY A 114 11.21 -0.75 4.58
C GLY A 114 12.21 0.14 5.27
N SER A 115 12.50 -0.22 6.51
CA SER A 115 13.50 0.39 7.35
C SER A 115 14.70 -0.54 7.51
N LEU A 116 15.89 0.05 7.58
CA LEU A 116 17.09 -0.67 7.96
C LEU A 116 17.42 -0.35 9.42
N PRO A 117 17.64 -1.37 10.27
CA PRO A 117 18.08 -1.14 11.64
C PRO A 117 19.40 -0.36 11.65
N THR A 118 19.48 0.65 12.51
CA THR A 118 20.68 1.49 12.61
C THR A 118 21.86 0.69 13.15
N ILE A 119 22.98 0.72 12.43
CA ILE A 119 24.25 0.18 12.90
C ILE A 119 24.80 1.13 13.96
N LYS A 120 24.88 0.65 15.21
CA LYS A 120 25.45 1.43 16.31
C LYS A 120 26.97 1.35 16.25
N MET A 121 27.62 2.45 16.62
CA MET A 121 29.07 2.53 16.73
C MET A 121 29.45 2.97 18.14
N SER A 122 30.47 2.33 18.72
CA SER A 122 31.02 2.67 20.03
C SER A 122 32.54 2.70 19.99
N VAL A 123 33.14 3.43 20.91
CA VAL A 123 34.60 3.47 21.07
C VAL A 123 35.01 2.45 22.12
N LEU A 124 35.92 1.54 21.75
CA LEU A 124 36.53 0.57 22.64
C LEU A 124 38.05 0.78 22.63
N GLY A 125 38.57 1.49 23.65
CA GLY A 125 39.98 1.88 23.69
C GLY A 125 40.32 2.83 22.55
N ASN A 126 41.26 2.43 21.68
CA ASN A 126 41.65 3.20 20.49
C ASN A 126 40.98 2.69 19.19
N ALA A 127 39.95 1.85 19.30
CA ALA A 127 39.23 1.29 18.17
C ALA A 127 37.76 1.73 18.18
N LEU A 128 37.18 1.82 16.97
CA LEU A 128 35.78 2.12 16.77
C LEU A 128 35.09 0.81 16.36
N VAL A 129 34.13 0.38 17.15
CA VAL A 129 33.49 -0.93 17.06
C VAL A 129 32.04 -0.76 16.62
N SER A 130 31.58 -1.57 15.67
CA SER A 130 30.19 -1.59 15.22
C SER A 130 29.37 -2.64 15.97
N SER A 131 28.05 -2.49 16.00
CA SER A 131 27.13 -3.51 16.53
C SER A 131 26.94 -4.73 15.62
N LEU A 132 27.61 -4.78 14.46
CA LEU A 132 27.55 -5.95 13.56
C LEU A 132 28.31 -7.11 14.18
N ARG A 133 27.67 -8.28 14.21
CA ARG A 133 28.23 -9.51 14.75
C ARG A 133 29.11 -10.19 13.70
N VAL A 134 30.22 -10.72 14.17
CA VAL A 134 31.07 -11.68 13.47
C VAL A 134 31.31 -12.86 14.42
N PRO A 135 31.73 -14.04 13.94
CA PRO A 135 32.06 -15.15 14.83
C PRO A 135 33.14 -14.75 15.80
N GLU A 136 33.12 -15.42 16.95
CA GLU A 136 34.18 -15.27 17.93
C GLU A 136 35.52 -15.62 17.28
N ARG A 137 36.51 -14.72 17.42
CA ARG A 137 37.86 -14.87 16.88
C ARG A 137 37.96 -14.92 15.36
N TYR A 138 36.98 -14.39 14.63
CA TYR A 138 37.10 -14.22 13.18
C TYR A 138 38.23 -13.24 12.84
N GLN A 139 39.15 -13.67 11.97
CA GLN A 139 40.27 -12.86 11.48
C GLN A 139 40.19 -12.78 9.96
N ILE A 140 40.28 -11.56 9.44
CA ILE A 140 40.44 -11.32 8.01
C ILE A 140 41.93 -11.44 7.71
N THR A 141 42.27 -12.39 6.85
CA THR A 141 43.61 -12.66 6.34
C THR A 141 43.67 -12.37 4.83
N GLU A 142 44.87 -12.38 4.25
CA GLU A 142 45.09 -12.18 2.81
C GLU A 142 44.38 -13.23 1.93
N GLU A 143 44.06 -14.40 2.49
CA GLU A 143 43.34 -15.47 1.79
C GLU A 143 41.81 -15.30 1.85
N THR A 144 41.31 -14.40 2.69
CA THR A 144 39.88 -14.25 2.95
C THR A 144 39.20 -13.54 1.78
N SER A 145 38.23 -14.20 1.15
CA SER A 145 37.53 -13.60 0.00
C SER A 145 36.40 -12.67 0.45
N SER A 146 36.09 -11.66 -0.37
CA SER A 146 34.95 -10.75 -0.13
C SER A 146 33.62 -11.51 -0.03
N LYS A 147 33.48 -12.61 -0.78
CA LYS A 147 32.31 -13.50 -0.73
C LYS A 147 32.16 -14.14 0.65
N GLU A 148 33.25 -14.66 1.22
CA GLU A 148 33.24 -15.27 2.55
C GLU A 148 32.85 -14.26 3.62
N VAL A 149 33.48 -13.09 3.61
CA VAL A 149 33.15 -12.00 4.55
C VAL A 149 31.69 -11.61 4.44
N ALA A 150 31.16 -11.42 3.22
CA ALA A 150 29.77 -11.07 3.00
C ALA A 150 28.79 -12.16 3.50
N SER A 151 29.05 -13.43 3.16
CA SER A 151 28.21 -14.55 3.63
C SER A 151 28.22 -14.67 5.15
N MET A 152 29.37 -14.43 5.78
CA MET A 152 29.54 -14.48 7.23
C MET A 152 28.77 -13.36 7.91
N LEU A 153 28.90 -12.12 7.42
CA LEU A 153 28.16 -10.98 7.96
C LEU A 153 26.65 -11.17 7.84
N LEU A 154 26.16 -11.66 6.70
CA LEU A 154 24.74 -11.95 6.52
C LEU A 154 24.26 -13.06 7.49
N GLY A 155 25.03 -14.13 7.64
CA GLY A 155 24.67 -15.24 8.54
C GLY A 155 24.65 -14.84 10.02
N CYS A 156 25.67 -14.11 10.48
CA CYS A 156 25.77 -13.70 11.90
C CYS A 156 24.81 -12.57 12.27
N ASN A 157 24.28 -11.83 11.29
CA ASN A 157 23.38 -10.71 11.50
C ASN A 157 21.98 -10.97 10.93
N SER A 158 21.54 -12.23 10.89
CA SER A 158 20.21 -12.60 10.41
C SER A 158 19.07 -11.91 11.18
N PHE A 159 19.32 -11.53 12.44
CA PHE A 159 18.39 -10.76 13.28
C PHE A 159 18.12 -9.32 12.78
N LEU A 160 18.90 -8.82 11.80
CA LEU A 160 18.65 -7.55 11.14
C LEU A 160 17.63 -7.68 9.99
N HIS A 161 17.24 -8.90 9.61
CA HIS A 161 16.12 -9.13 8.71
C HIS A 161 14.81 -9.08 9.52
N PRO A 162 13.82 -8.27 9.11
CA PRO A 162 12.47 -8.31 9.66
C PRO A 162 11.75 -9.61 9.30
#